data_AF-A0A2V6QKM4-F1
#
_entry.id   AF-A0A2V6QKM4-F1
#
_cell.length_a   1.000
_cell.length_b   1.000
_cell.length_c   1.000
_cell.angle_alpha   90.00
_cell.angle_beta   90.00
_cell.angle_gamma   90.00
#
_symmetry.space_group_name_H-M   'P 1'
#
loop_
_entity.id
_entity.type
_entity.pdbx_description
1 polymer ?
#
loop_
_entity_poly.entity_id
_entity_poly.type
_entity_poly.pdbx_seq_one_letter_code
_entity_poly.pdbx_strand_id
1 'polypeptide(L)'
;MALAALMVLAVADVAAAASRENELKRVINRNTGFAHMTRGMNMYTLIALRSCVTDADLPVLRRLLFDRDYVTQLSAAGVLVDMGAGGRATLVSALPEATEYRARSTIQDALREADDPARRPLSAFPLDERERKRLRGCGAAAH
;
A
#
# COMPACT_ATOMS: atom_id res chain seq x y z
N MET A 1 -36.48 2.81 11.55
CA MET A 1 -35.31 3.44 12.21
C MET A 1 -34.02 2.63 12.07
N ALA A 2 -34.03 1.30 12.28
CA ALA A 2 -32.82 0.46 12.12
C ALA A 2 -32.22 0.47 10.69
N LEU A 3 -33.06 0.46 9.64
CA LEU A 3 -32.60 0.47 8.24
C LEU A 3 -31.86 1.77 7.86
N ALA A 4 -32.34 2.91 8.36
CA ALA A 4 -31.72 4.22 8.10
C ALA A 4 -30.37 4.36 8.83
N ALA A 5 -30.28 3.87 10.07
CA ALA A 5 -29.02 3.85 10.82
C ALA A 5 -27.97 2.95 10.15
N LEU A 6 -28.36 1.78 9.64
CA LEU A 6 -27.47 0.87 8.89
C LEU A 6 -26.95 1.49 7.59
N MET A 7 -27.79 2.20 6.83
CA MET A 7 -27.33 2.89 5.62
C MET A 7 -26.33 4.01 5.95
N VAL A 8 -26.58 4.81 7.00
CA VAL A 8 -25.69 5.92 7.39
C VAL A 8 -24.32 5.40 7.82
N LEU A 9 -24.27 4.29 8.58
CA LEU A 9 -23.02 3.64 9.00
C LEU A 9 -22.23 3.11 7.79
N ALA A 10 -22.91 2.47 6.84
CA ALA A 10 -22.25 1.95 5.63
C ALA A 10 -21.66 3.06 4.74
N VAL A 11 -22.34 4.20 4.61
CA VAL A 11 -21.86 5.33 3.81
C VAL A 11 -20.67 6.02 4.47
N ALA A 12 -20.68 6.17 5.80
CA ALA A 12 -19.56 6.73 6.55
C ALA A 12 -18.29 5.87 6.42
N ASP A 13 -18.42 4.55 6.45
CA ASP A 13 -17.32 3.59 6.31
C ASP A 13 -16.71 3.64 4.89
N VAL A 14 -17.56 3.71 3.85
CA VAL A 14 -17.10 3.88 2.46
C VAL A 14 -16.36 5.21 2.27
N ALA A 15 -16.86 6.31 2.84
CA ALA A 15 -16.21 7.61 2.74
C ALA A 15 -14.89 7.66 3.50
N ALA A 16 -14.81 7.04 4.68
CA ALA A 16 -13.58 6.89 5.45
C ALA A 16 -12.55 6.06 4.68
N ALA A 17 -12.95 4.93 4.10
CA ALA A 17 -12.09 4.10 3.27
C ALA A 17 -11.57 4.84 2.03
N ALA A 18 -12.42 5.60 1.34
CA ALA A 18 -12.01 6.40 0.19
C ALA A 18 -11.05 7.55 0.58
N SER A 19 -11.29 8.20 1.72
CA SER A 19 -10.39 9.23 2.26
C SER A 19 -9.01 8.63 2.57
N ARG A 20 -9.01 7.45 3.19
CA ARG A 20 -7.80 6.72 3.55
C ARG A 20 -7.03 6.26 2.31
N GLU A 21 -7.72 5.69 1.32
CA GLU A 21 -7.14 5.32 0.04
C GLU A 21 -6.45 6.52 -0.63
N ASN A 22 -7.12 7.67 -0.67
CA ASN A 22 -6.56 8.91 -1.20
C ASN A 22 -5.33 9.40 -0.42
N GLU A 23 -5.31 9.22 0.90
CA GLU A 23 -4.14 9.55 1.72
C GLU A 23 -2.94 8.67 1.37
N LEU A 24 -3.14 7.35 1.30
CA LEU A 24 -2.07 6.42 0.95
C LEU A 24 -1.52 6.70 -0.47
N LYS A 25 -2.39 7.01 -1.43
CA LYS A 25 -1.99 7.44 -2.78
C LYS A 25 -1.21 8.75 -2.77
N ARG A 26 -1.57 9.72 -1.92
CA ARG A 26 -0.77 10.95 -1.74
C ARG A 26 0.62 10.64 -1.19
N VAL A 27 0.74 9.71 -0.24
CA VAL A 27 2.04 9.27 0.28
C VAL A 27 2.87 8.65 -0.84
N ILE A 28 2.30 7.74 -1.62
CA ILE A 28 2.98 7.13 -2.78
C ILE A 28 3.49 8.24 -3.73
N ASN A 29 2.60 9.11 -4.19
CA ASN A 29 2.92 10.18 -5.15
C ASN A 29 3.96 11.18 -4.65
N ARG A 30 4.03 11.45 -3.34
CA ARG A 30 5.01 12.38 -2.77
C ARG A 30 6.41 11.77 -2.60
N ASN A 31 6.53 10.44 -2.64
CA ASN A 31 7.80 9.74 -2.39
C ASN A 31 8.36 9.04 -3.65
N THR A 32 7.57 8.93 -4.72
CA THR A 32 8.04 8.42 -6.03
C THR A 32 9.09 9.32 -6.70
N GLY A 33 9.15 10.60 -6.33
CA GLY A 33 10.06 11.62 -6.90
C GLY A 33 11.57 11.50 -6.59
N PHE A 34 12.03 10.47 -5.87
CA PHE A 34 13.48 10.22 -5.71
C PHE A 34 14.12 9.40 -6.86
N ALA A 35 13.33 9.05 -7.88
CA ALA A 35 13.77 8.24 -9.01
C ALA A 35 13.51 8.94 -10.35
N HIS A 36 14.16 10.09 -10.60
CA HIS A 36 14.05 10.79 -11.89
C HIS A 36 14.69 10.06 -13.09
N MET A 37 15.13 8.79 -12.95
CA MET A 37 15.63 8.00 -14.09
C MET A 37 15.08 6.57 -14.23
N THR A 38 14.33 6.02 -13.26
CA THR A 38 13.96 4.58 -13.32
C THR A 38 12.46 4.29 -13.41
N ARG A 39 11.56 5.27 -13.36
CA ARG A 39 10.09 5.02 -13.38
C ARG A 39 9.64 3.95 -12.35
N GLY A 40 10.45 3.69 -11.32
CA GLY A 40 10.30 2.59 -10.40
C GLY A 40 9.97 3.08 -9.00
N MET A 41 8.98 2.45 -8.39
CA MET A 41 8.82 2.41 -6.93
C MET A 41 10.20 2.27 -6.28
N ASN A 42 10.55 3.23 -5.42
CA ASN A 42 11.80 3.21 -4.67
C ASN A 42 11.55 2.74 -3.23
N MET A 43 12.61 2.30 -2.56
CA MET A 43 12.54 1.82 -1.18
C MET A 43 11.98 2.88 -0.20
N TYR A 44 12.24 4.17 -0.44
CA TYR A 44 11.67 5.26 0.37
C TYR A 44 10.14 5.36 0.28
N THR A 45 9.57 5.06 -0.89
CA THR A 45 8.12 5.03 -1.12
C THR A 45 7.50 3.91 -0.30
N LEU A 46 8.11 2.72 -0.32
CA LEU A 46 7.68 1.58 0.48
C LEU A 46 7.83 1.84 1.98
N ILE A 47 8.96 2.41 2.43
CA ILE A 47 9.17 2.75 3.85
C ILE A 47 8.15 3.81 4.30
N ALA A 48 7.92 4.86 3.52
CA ALA A 48 6.92 5.89 3.83
C ALA A 48 5.52 5.30 3.93
N LEU A 49 5.10 4.51 2.93
CA LEU A 49 3.80 3.86 2.93
C LEU A 49 3.66 2.86 4.08
N ARG A 50 4.69 2.05 4.35
CA ARG A 50 4.69 1.09 5.45
C ARG A 50 4.55 1.76 6.81
N SER A 51 5.17 2.93 7.00
CA SER A 51 5.07 3.71 8.24
C SER A 51 3.68 4.29 8.50
N CYS A 52 2.85 4.38 7.44
CA CYS A 52 1.47 4.87 7.53
C CYS A 52 0.45 3.80 7.93
N VAL A 53 0.74 2.53 7.68
CA VAL A 53 -0.29 1.48 7.66
C VAL A 53 -0.16 0.50 8.81
N THR A 54 -1.31 -0.04 9.20
CA THR A 54 -1.47 -1.13 10.17
C THR A 54 -2.33 -2.24 9.57
N ASP A 55 -2.58 -3.31 10.31
CA ASP A 55 -3.45 -4.40 9.84
C ASP A 55 -4.89 -3.91 9.53
N ALA A 56 -5.33 -2.81 10.14
CA ALA A 56 -6.62 -2.18 9.82
C ALA A 56 -6.69 -1.64 8.38
N ASP A 57 -5.55 -1.38 7.75
CA ASP A 57 -5.46 -0.85 6.38
C ASP A 57 -5.40 -1.96 5.32
N LEU A 58 -5.36 -3.25 5.70
CA LEU A 58 -5.32 -4.38 4.75
C LEU A 58 -6.45 -4.32 3.69
N PRO A 59 -7.71 -3.98 4.02
CA PRO A 59 -8.76 -3.83 3.00
C PRO A 59 -8.50 -2.69 2.02
N VAL A 60 -7.86 -1.59 2.47
CA VAL A 60 -7.51 -0.46 1.61
C VAL A 60 -6.34 -0.84 0.70
N LEU A 61 -5.29 -1.46 1.26
CA LEU A 61 -4.15 -1.96 0.49
C LEU A 61 -4.58 -3.00 -0.56
N ARG A 62 -5.56 -3.85 -0.23
CA ARG A 62 -6.17 -4.78 -1.20
C ARG A 62 -6.76 -4.04 -2.40
N ARG A 63 -7.53 -2.96 -2.16
CA ARG A 63 -8.11 -2.16 -3.26
C ARG A 63 -7.03 -1.56 -4.15
N LEU A 64 -5.94 -1.07 -3.54
CA LEU A 64 -4.81 -0.48 -4.27
C LEU A 64 -4.07 -1.47 -5.18
N LEU A 65 -4.17 -2.79 -4.96
CA LEU A 65 -3.64 -3.81 -5.90
C LEU A 65 -4.31 -3.73 -7.29
N PHE A 66 -5.51 -3.16 -7.37
CA PHE A 66 -6.29 -3.00 -8.60
C PHE A 66 -6.32 -1.53 -9.07
N ASP A 67 -5.49 -0.66 -8.52
CA ASP A 67 -5.44 0.75 -8.92
C ASP A 67 -5.03 0.88 -10.40
N ARG A 68 -5.47 1.95 -11.08
CA ARG A 68 -5.06 2.21 -12.47
C ARG A 68 -3.57 2.55 -12.57
N ASP A 69 -3.02 3.18 -11.55
CA ASP A 69 -1.61 3.54 -11.47
C ASP A 69 -0.75 2.34 -11.06
N TYR A 70 0.21 1.98 -11.89
CA TYR A 70 1.04 0.81 -11.68
C TYR A 70 1.96 0.94 -10.46
N VAL A 71 2.45 2.16 -10.18
CA VAL A 71 3.32 2.38 -9.01
C VAL A 71 2.54 2.19 -7.72
N THR A 72 1.26 2.54 -7.73
CA THR A 72 0.33 2.29 -6.63
C THR A 72 0.11 0.79 -6.41
N GLN A 73 -0.12 0.02 -7.48
CA GLN A 73 -0.23 -1.45 -7.39
C GLN A 73 1.03 -2.07 -6.78
N LEU A 74 2.20 -1.71 -7.31
CA LEU A 74 3.49 -2.19 -6.83
C LEU A 74 3.75 -1.82 -5.37
N SER A 75 3.45 -0.57 -4.99
CA SER A 75 3.67 -0.08 -3.63
C SER A 75 2.78 -0.81 -2.62
N ALA A 76 1.51 -1.03 -2.97
CA ALA A 76 0.60 -1.80 -2.14
C ALA A 76 1.08 -3.25 -1.99
N ALA A 77 1.50 -3.89 -3.08
CA ALA A 77 2.01 -5.25 -3.07
C ALA A 77 3.27 -5.39 -2.20
N GLY A 78 4.26 -4.51 -2.36
CA GLY A 78 5.49 -4.54 -1.57
C GLY A 78 5.26 -4.29 -0.07
N VAL A 79 4.33 -3.39 0.29
CA VAL A 79 3.95 -3.19 1.70
C VAL A 79 3.20 -4.40 2.26
N LEU A 80 2.31 -5.04 1.49
CA LEU A 80 1.65 -6.27 1.92
C LEU A 80 2.67 -7.41 2.16
N VAL A 81 3.71 -7.51 1.34
CA VAL A 81 4.83 -8.44 1.59
C VAL A 81 5.51 -8.14 2.93
N ASP A 82 5.81 -6.86 3.21
CA ASP A 82 6.46 -6.46 4.47
C ASP A 82 5.57 -6.64 5.71
N MET A 83 4.23 -6.60 5.54
CA MET A 83 3.26 -6.87 6.61
C MET A 83 3.16 -8.35 7.00
N GLY A 84 3.89 -9.25 6.34
CA GLY A 84 3.99 -10.66 6.73
C GLY A 84 2.69 -11.44 6.52
N ALA A 85 2.30 -12.27 7.50
CA ALA A 85 1.20 -13.24 7.33
C ALA A 85 -0.14 -12.60 6.92
N GLY A 86 -0.49 -11.45 7.51
CA GLY A 86 -1.71 -10.71 7.18
C GLY A 86 -1.71 -10.22 5.73
N GLY A 87 -0.61 -9.60 5.30
CA GLY A 87 -0.48 -9.11 3.93
C GLY A 87 -0.38 -10.23 2.89
N ARG A 88 0.29 -11.35 3.22
CA ARG A 88 0.27 -12.57 2.39
C ARG A 88 -1.15 -13.11 2.21
N ALA A 89 -1.95 -13.19 3.28
CA ALA A 89 -3.34 -13.63 3.19
C ALA A 89 -4.19 -12.68 2.31
N THR A 90 -3.93 -11.37 2.39
CA THR A 90 -4.55 -10.38 1.49
C THR A 90 -4.17 -10.60 0.03
N LEU A 91 -2.91 -10.88 -0.28
CA LEU A 91 -2.46 -11.19 -1.64
C LEU A 91 -3.10 -12.48 -2.18
N VAL A 92 -3.10 -13.55 -1.38
CA VAL A 92 -3.71 -14.85 -1.75
C VAL A 92 -5.20 -14.67 -2.07
N SER A 93 -5.93 -13.95 -1.23
CA SER A 93 -7.36 -13.73 -1.44
C SER A 93 -7.64 -12.78 -2.61
N ALA A 94 -6.71 -11.91 -3.00
CA ALA A 94 -6.88 -10.97 -4.12
C ALA A 94 -6.63 -11.62 -5.48
N LEU A 95 -5.79 -12.64 -5.53
CA LEU A 95 -5.36 -13.28 -6.77
C LEU A 95 -6.52 -13.79 -7.66
N PRO A 96 -7.59 -14.43 -7.13
CA PRO A 96 -8.71 -14.90 -7.97
C PRO A 96 -9.50 -13.76 -8.64
N GLU A 97 -9.48 -12.56 -8.07
CA GLU A 97 -10.17 -11.36 -8.59
C GLU A 97 -9.32 -10.61 -9.62
N ALA A 98 -8.03 -10.94 -9.74
CA ALA A 98 -7.10 -10.31 -10.68
C ALA A 98 -7.26 -10.84 -12.11
N THR A 99 -8.30 -10.36 -12.78
CA THR A 99 -8.57 -10.65 -14.20
C THR A 99 -7.58 -9.96 -15.13
N GLU A 100 -7.15 -8.75 -14.79
CA GLU A 100 -6.16 -7.99 -15.53
C GLU A 100 -4.76 -8.59 -15.39
N TYR A 101 -4.07 -8.84 -16.50
CA TYR A 101 -2.74 -9.46 -16.53
C TYR A 101 -1.77 -8.76 -15.57
N ARG A 102 -1.79 -7.42 -15.56
CA ARG A 102 -0.88 -6.61 -14.74
C ARG A 102 -1.10 -6.84 -13.26
N ALA A 103 -2.34 -6.71 -12.77
CA ALA A 103 -2.64 -6.91 -11.35
C ALA A 103 -2.30 -8.34 -10.93
N ARG A 104 -2.63 -9.32 -11.78
CA ARG A 104 -2.32 -10.73 -11.53
C ARG A 104 -0.82 -10.98 -11.41
N SER A 105 -0.02 -10.46 -12.35
CA SER A 105 1.44 -10.59 -12.33
C SER A 105 2.02 -9.95 -11.07
N THR A 106 1.61 -8.73 -10.72
CA THR A 106 2.07 -8.02 -9.52
C THR A 106 1.79 -8.83 -8.25
N ILE A 107 0.58 -9.39 -8.12
CA ILE A 107 0.20 -10.19 -6.95
C ILE A 107 1.01 -11.50 -6.90
N GLN A 108 1.22 -12.17 -8.03
CA GLN A 108 2.02 -13.39 -8.11
C GLN A 108 3.48 -13.14 -7.74
N ASP A 109 4.06 -12.03 -8.22
CA ASP A 109 5.43 -11.63 -7.91
C ASP A 109 5.59 -11.35 -6.42
N ALA A 110 4.64 -10.62 -5.83
CA ALA A 110 4.62 -10.35 -4.40
C ALA A 110 4.45 -11.61 -3.55
N LEU A 111 3.64 -12.58 -3.98
CA LEU A 111 3.53 -13.87 -3.29
C LEU A 111 4.84 -14.65 -3.34
N ARG A 112 5.54 -14.66 -4.48
CA ARG A 112 6.86 -15.28 -4.61
C ARG A 112 7.88 -14.61 -3.69
N GLU A 113 7.86 -13.27 -3.61
CA GLU A 113 8.74 -12.51 -2.71
C GLU A 113 8.41 -12.76 -1.23
N ALA A 114 7.12 -12.84 -0.87
CA ALA A 114 6.70 -13.14 0.50
C ALA A 114 7.15 -14.53 0.97
N ASP A 115 7.24 -15.49 0.05
CA ASP A 115 7.66 -16.86 0.32
C ASP A 115 9.19 -17.06 0.19
N ASP A 116 9.95 -16.04 -0.22
CA ASP A 116 11.40 -16.11 -0.35
C ASP A 116 12.10 -16.03 1.03
N PRO A 117 12.81 -17.09 1.48
CA PRO A 117 13.51 -17.08 2.76
C PRO A 117 14.68 -16.07 2.82
N ALA A 118 15.22 -15.64 1.67
CA ALA A 118 16.27 -14.63 1.59
C ALA A 118 15.72 -13.19 1.66
N ARG A 119 14.39 -13.01 1.61
CA ARG A 119 13.75 -11.70 1.64
C ARG A 119 14.08 -10.95 2.93
N ARG A 120 14.51 -9.70 2.78
CA ARG A 120 14.76 -8.79 3.88
C ARG A 120 13.57 -7.86 4.11
N PRO A 121 13.07 -7.69 5.35
CA PRO A 121 12.03 -6.71 5.64
C PRO A 121 12.53 -5.29 5.43
N LEU A 122 11.60 -4.35 5.22
CA LEU A 122 11.91 -2.93 5.05
C LEU A 122 12.66 -2.36 6.26
N SER A 123 12.39 -2.89 7.46
CA SER A 123 13.12 -2.54 8.68
C SER A 123 14.62 -2.88 8.64
N ALA A 124 15.05 -3.79 7.76
CA ALA A 124 16.46 -4.10 7.54
C ALA A 124 17.20 -3.03 6.72
N PHE A 125 16.49 -1.99 6.27
CA PHE A 125 17.03 -0.85 5.54
C PHE A 125 16.77 0.44 6.34
N PRO A 126 17.49 0.64 7.47
CA PRO A 126 17.26 1.78 8.33
C PRO A 126 17.65 3.07 7.63
N LEU A 127 16.79 4.08 7.79
CA LEU A 127 17.06 5.43 7.29
C LEU A 127 17.84 6.25 8.31
N ASP A 128 18.77 7.06 7.83
CA ASP A 128 19.39 8.10 8.63
C ASP A 128 18.38 9.23 8.96
N GLU A 129 18.78 10.17 9.80
CA GLU A 129 17.89 11.27 10.21
C GLU A 129 17.49 12.19 9.04
N ARG A 130 18.40 12.41 8.08
CA ARG A 130 18.17 13.27 6.92
C ARG A 130 17.20 12.63 5.95
N GLU A 131 17.35 11.33 5.69
CA GLU A 131 16.46 10.50 4.89
C GLU A 131 15.08 10.44 5.52
N ARG A 132 15.00 10.22 6.84
CA ARG A 132 13.72 10.21 7.57
C ARG A 132 12.99 11.55 7.47
N LYS A 133 13.69 12.68 7.56
CA LYS A 133 13.13 14.04 7.38
C LYS A 133 12.63 14.31 5.95
N ARG A 134 13.11 13.56 4.96
CA ARG A 134 12.69 13.68 3.55
C ARG A 134 11.45 12.89 3.22
N LEU A 135 11.15 11.83 3.98
CA LEU A 135 9.93 11.06 3.77
C LEU A 135 8.69 11.94 3.97
N ARG A 136 7.71 11.74 3.11
CA ARG A 136 6.41 12.41 3.17
C ARG A 136 5.34 11.39 3.57
N GLY A 137 5.19 11.17 4.86
CA GLY A 137 4.22 10.22 5.43
C GLY A 137 2.80 10.77 5.57
N CYS A 138 1.95 10.02 6.26
CA CYS A 138 0.56 10.37 6.58
C CYS A 138 0.51 11.50 7.60
N GLY A 139 -0.52 12.35 7.52
CA GLY A 139 -0.63 13.52 8.40
C GLY A 139 0.41 14.63 8.22
N ALA A 140 1.35 14.52 7.26
CA ALA A 140 2.16 15.66 6.83
C ALA A 140 1.26 16.61 6.01
N ALA A 141 0.55 17.48 6.74
CA ALA A 141 -0.24 18.55 6.18
C ALA A 141 0.58 19.30 5.12
N ALA A 142 -0.05 19.59 3.99
CA ALA A 142 0.41 20.64 3.11
C ALA A 142 0.40 21.93 3.92
N HIS A 143 1.57 22.43 4.28
CA HIS A 143 1.76 23.85 4.59
C HIS A 143 1.88 24.61 3.27
#